data_AF-A0A7G8EAE0-F1
#
_entry.id   AF-A0A7G8EAE0-F1
#
_cell.length_a   1.000
_cell.length_b   1.000
_cell.length_c   1.000
_cell.angle_alpha   90.00
_cell.angle_beta   90.00
_cell.angle_gamma   90.00
#
_symmetry.space_group_name_H-M   'P 1'
#
loop_
_entity.id
_entity.type
_entity.pdbx_description
1 polymer ?
#
loop_
_entity_poly.entity_id
_entity_poly.type
_entity_poly.pdbx_seq_one_letter_code
_entity_poly.pdbx_strand_id
1 'polypeptide(L)'
;MGLSQWPQGSRLRSFQRLWPWVILLAVLGLVRLSKGAGFADAFALLSRPFWPGSAQREWVQSAVRQNDVSRLELLEQDNARLRGLLELDQLSAGDRVQAAVISRTPSGWWQQLELGKGSFAGIAKDDAVIGPGGLIGRVQSVTPSTSRVRLLTAPGSRIGVWLPRTRQHGLLAGLGTARPQLQFLDKDVQVQPGDLVSTSPASTLLPPNLPVAVVQTVNLRGVPAPTALVQLIAPPDAIDWVQVQVR
;
A
#
# COMPACT_ATOMS: atom_id res chain seq x y z
N MET A 1 -49.59 108.07 -16.64
CA MET A 1 -50.20 107.19 -15.62
C MET A 1 -49.94 105.78 -16.11
N GLY A 2 -48.94 105.03 -15.65
CA GLY A 2 -48.61 104.65 -14.29
C GLY A 2 -48.61 103.11 -14.26
N LEU A 3 -47.83 102.52 -13.35
CA LEU A 3 -47.70 101.08 -13.03
C LEU A 3 -46.68 100.31 -13.90
N SER A 4 -45.76 99.50 -13.38
CA SER A 4 -45.22 99.25 -12.04
C SER A 4 -44.07 98.24 -12.23
N GLN A 5 -43.03 98.33 -11.41
CA GLN A 5 -41.83 97.48 -11.43
C GLN A 5 -42.06 96.15 -10.68
N TRP A 6 -41.42 95.05 -11.15
CA TRP A 6 -40.60 94.03 -10.43
C TRP A 6 -40.68 92.61 -11.08
N PRO A 7 -39.62 91.78 -10.94
CA PRO A 7 -39.22 90.74 -11.90
C PRO A 7 -39.32 89.29 -11.36
N GLN A 8 -39.11 88.28 -12.22
CA GLN A 8 -38.22 87.11 -12.03
C GLN A 8 -38.61 85.92 -12.93
N GLY A 9 -37.59 85.22 -13.47
CA GLY A 9 -37.81 83.91 -14.08
C GLY A 9 -36.74 83.38 -15.05
N SER A 10 -35.49 83.86 -15.05
CA SER A 10 -34.43 83.27 -15.89
C SER A 10 -33.70 82.13 -15.17
N ARG A 11 -34.18 80.89 -15.27
CA ARG A 11 -33.43 79.69 -14.84
C ARG A 11 -33.61 78.46 -15.76
N LEU A 12 -33.67 78.64 -17.07
CA LEU A 12 -33.89 77.52 -18.01
C LEU A 12 -32.82 77.35 -19.12
N ARG A 13 -31.60 77.89 -18.95
CA ARG A 13 -30.51 77.71 -19.93
C ARG A 13 -29.29 76.92 -19.43
N SER A 14 -29.25 76.48 -18.17
CA SER A 14 -28.11 75.70 -17.64
C SER A 14 -28.23 74.17 -17.82
N PHE A 15 -29.41 73.66 -18.19
CA PHE A 15 -29.67 72.21 -18.16
C PHE A 15 -29.14 71.44 -19.39
N GLN A 16 -29.11 72.05 -20.59
CA GLN A 16 -28.65 71.37 -21.81
C GLN A 16 -27.13 71.17 -21.88
N ARG A 17 -26.33 71.97 -21.15
CA ARG A 17 -24.86 71.87 -21.16
C ARG A 17 -24.32 70.75 -20.28
N LEU A 18 -25.11 70.28 -19.31
CA LEU A 18 -24.71 69.27 -18.33
C LEU A 18 -25.12 67.84 -18.73
N TRP A 19 -26.03 67.69 -19.70
CA TRP A 19 -26.53 66.39 -20.15
C TRP A 19 -25.43 65.41 -20.63
N PRO A 20 -24.41 65.81 -21.42
CA PRO A 20 -23.33 64.88 -21.80
C PRO A 20 -22.47 64.45 -20.60
N TRP A 21 -22.31 65.30 -19.59
CA TRP A 21 -21.58 64.98 -18.36
C TRP A 21 -22.36 64.01 -17.47
N VAL A 22 -23.69 64.12 -17.42
CA VAL A 22 -24.56 63.19 -16.70
C VAL A 22 -24.55 61.80 -17.35
N ILE A 23 -24.57 61.71 -18.69
CA ILE A 23 -24.45 60.42 -19.39
C ILE A 23 -23.09 59.79 -19.14
N LEU A 24 -22.02 60.57 -19.20
CA LEU A 24 -20.67 60.08 -18.95
C LEU A 24 -20.50 59.58 -17.51
N LEU A 25 -21.07 60.28 -16.52
CA LEU A 25 -21.12 59.83 -15.13
C LEU A 25 -22.01 58.60 -14.93
N ALA A 26 -23.13 58.49 -15.66
CA ALA A 26 -24.00 57.32 -15.61
C ALA A 26 -23.31 56.07 -16.19
N VAL A 27 -22.58 56.22 -17.31
CA VAL A 27 -21.79 55.15 -17.91
C VAL A 27 -20.62 54.74 -17.00
N LEU A 28 -19.88 55.70 -16.44
CA LEU A 28 -18.83 55.41 -15.45
C LEU A 28 -19.39 54.77 -14.17
N GLY A 29 -20.58 55.20 -13.74
CA GLY A 29 -21.32 54.58 -12.64
C GLY A 29 -21.70 53.13 -12.94
N LEU A 30 -22.20 52.85 -14.14
CA LEU A 30 -22.53 51.50 -14.61
C LEU A 30 -21.28 50.59 -14.65
N VAL A 31 -20.14 51.12 -15.11
CA VAL A 31 -18.84 50.40 -15.10
C VAL A 31 -18.35 50.14 -13.67
N ARG A 32 -18.58 51.09 -12.75
CA ARG A 32 -18.17 50.95 -11.34
C ARG A 32 -19.08 50.00 -10.55
N LEU A 33 -20.39 50.00 -10.82
CA LEU A 33 -21.36 49.08 -10.23
C LEU A 33 -21.19 47.64 -10.73
N SER A 34 -20.82 47.45 -12.00
CA SER A 34 -20.53 46.12 -12.56
C SER A 34 -19.17 45.55 -12.16
N LYS A 35 -18.39 46.26 -11.31
CA LYS A 35 -17.01 45.91 -10.92
C LYS A 35 -16.12 45.54 -12.13
N GLY A 36 -16.34 46.17 -13.28
CA GLY A 36 -15.58 45.90 -14.50
C GLY A 36 -15.81 44.53 -15.15
N ALA A 37 -16.76 43.71 -14.68
CA ALA A 37 -17.00 42.37 -15.20
C ALA A 37 -17.37 42.38 -16.70
N GLY A 38 -18.25 43.30 -17.12
CA GLY A 38 -18.62 43.44 -18.53
C GLY A 38 -17.47 43.92 -19.43
N PHE A 39 -16.55 44.72 -18.90
CA PHE A 39 -15.38 45.19 -19.64
C PHE A 39 -14.31 44.09 -19.73
N ALA A 40 -14.14 43.30 -18.66
CA ALA A 40 -13.26 42.14 -18.64
C ALA A 40 -13.75 41.04 -19.60
N ASP A 41 -15.06 40.79 -19.68
CA ASP A 41 -15.63 39.85 -20.65
C ASP A 41 -15.50 40.34 -22.09
N ALA A 42 -15.75 41.64 -22.34
CA ALA A 42 -15.55 42.23 -23.66
C ALA A 42 -14.06 42.22 -24.08
N PHE A 43 -13.15 42.52 -23.15
CA PHE A 43 -11.70 42.44 -23.37
C PHE A 43 -11.23 41.00 -23.59
N ALA A 44 -11.78 40.03 -22.85
CA ALA A 44 -11.52 38.61 -23.05
C ALA A 44 -12.03 38.14 -24.43
N LEU A 45 -13.23 38.56 -24.85
CA LEU A 45 -13.77 38.25 -26.17
C LEU A 45 -12.96 38.86 -27.32
N LEU A 46 -12.52 40.10 -27.19
CA LEU A 46 -11.73 40.80 -28.19
C LEU A 46 -10.31 40.25 -28.29
N SER A 47 -9.71 39.87 -27.15
CA SER A 47 -8.35 39.33 -27.11
C SER A 47 -8.26 37.83 -27.40
N ARG A 48 -9.33 37.04 -27.23
CA ARG A 48 -9.42 35.58 -27.49
C ARG A 48 -8.68 35.07 -28.74
N PRO A 49 -8.79 35.68 -29.94
CA PRO A 49 -8.07 35.20 -31.13
C PRO A 49 -6.54 35.37 -31.07
N PHE A 50 -6.02 36.14 -30.10
CA PHE A 50 -4.59 36.42 -29.93
C PHE A 50 -3.96 35.74 -28.68
N TRP A 51 -4.72 34.93 -27.92
CA TRP A 51 -4.15 34.13 -26.82
C TRP A 51 -3.46 32.87 -27.40
N PRO A 52 -2.19 32.57 -27.05
CA PRO A 52 -1.51 31.35 -27.47
C PRO A 52 -2.07 30.12 -26.73
N GLY A 53 -3.21 29.59 -27.18
CA GLY A 53 -3.96 28.53 -26.49
C GLY A 53 -3.40 27.11 -26.64
N SER A 54 -2.58 26.83 -27.66
CA SER A 54 -2.03 25.49 -27.91
C SER A 54 -0.68 25.25 -27.20
N ALA A 55 0.23 26.24 -27.24
CA ALA A 55 1.58 26.10 -26.68
C ALA A 55 1.59 25.76 -25.18
N GLN A 56 0.66 26.34 -24.40
CA GLN A 56 0.58 26.10 -22.96
C GLN A 56 0.19 24.64 -22.62
N ARG A 57 -0.69 24.02 -23.41
CA ARG A 57 -1.10 22.61 -23.19
C ARG A 57 0.02 21.65 -23.57
N GLU A 58 0.72 21.93 -24.66
CA GLU A 58 1.84 21.11 -25.12
C GLU A 58 2.97 21.10 -24.09
N TRP A 59 3.30 22.26 -23.49
CA TRP A 59 4.35 22.35 -22.46
C TRP A 59 3.97 21.63 -21.16
N VAL A 60 2.72 21.73 -20.73
CA VAL A 60 2.24 21.00 -19.55
C VAL A 60 2.25 19.49 -19.81
N GLN A 61 1.80 19.05 -20.98
CA GLN A 61 1.82 17.63 -21.35
C GLN A 61 3.25 17.08 -21.49
N SER A 62 4.17 17.85 -22.08
CA SER A 62 5.58 17.45 -22.17
C SER A 62 6.23 17.38 -20.81
N ALA A 63 5.94 18.33 -19.91
CA ALA A 63 6.47 18.33 -18.55
C ALA A 63 5.96 17.13 -17.73
N VAL A 64 4.67 16.77 -17.86
CA VAL A 64 4.09 15.58 -17.22
C VAL A 64 4.75 14.32 -17.76
N ARG A 65 4.88 14.20 -19.09
CA ARG A 65 5.51 13.02 -19.71
C ARG A 65 6.97 12.85 -19.28
N GLN A 66 7.72 13.94 -19.19
CA GLN A 66 9.10 13.90 -18.69
C GLN A 66 9.16 13.43 -17.23
N ASN A 67 8.27 13.94 -16.38
CA ASN A 67 8.18 13.52 -14.99
C ASN A 67 7.84 12.01 -14.87
N ASP A 68 6.89 11.53 -15.66
CA ASP A 68 6.51 10.11 -15.68
C ASP A 68 7.70 9.22 -16.10
N VAL A 69 8.45 9.61 -17.13
CA VAL A 69 9.65 8.88 -17.56
C VAL A 69 10.72 8.88 -16.47
N SER A 70 11.03 10.04 -15.87
CA SER A 70 12.00 10.11 -14.78
C SER A 70 11.58 9.27 -13.57
N ARG A 71 10.28 9.22 -13.27
CA ARG A 71 9.75 8.39 -12.19
C ARG A 71 9.91 6.90 -12.49
N LEU A 72 9.67 6.48 -13.74
CA LEU A 72 9.90 5.09 -14.15
C LEU A 72 11.37 4.72 -14.04
N GLU A 73 12.29 5.57 -14.52
CA GLU A 73 13.73 5.36 -14.39
C GLU A 73 14.16 5.23 -12.92
N LEU A 74 13.66 6.10 -12.03
CA LEU A 74 13.95 6.02 -10.60
C LEU A 74 13.40 4.71 -9.99
N LEU A 75 12.19 4.31 -10.36
CA LEU A 75 11.62 3.04 -9.90
C LEU A 75 12.42 1.84 -10.40
N GLU A 76 12.91 1.87 -11.65
CA GLU A 76 13.76 0.83 -12.21
C GLU A 76 15.13 0.78 -11.50
N GLN A 77 15.73 1.94 -11.22
CA GLN A 77 16.98 2.03 -10.46
C GLN A 77 16.82 1.52 -9.02
N ASP A 78 15.74 1.91 -8.33
CA ASP A 78 15.43 1.40 -7.00
C ASP A 78 15.19 -0.10 -7.04
N ASN A 79 14.46 -0.61 -8.03
CA ASN A 79 14.25 -2.05 -8.19
C ASN A 79 15.58 -2.79 -8.42
N ALA A 80 16.44 -2.27 -9.30
CA ALA A 80 17.76 -2.84 -9.57
C ALA A 80 18.67 -2.80 -8.34
N ARG A 81 18.66 -1.71 -7.58
CA ARG A 81 19.39 -1.58 -6.32
C ARG A 81 18.89 -2.58 -5.27
N LEU A 82 17.57 -2.69 -5.10
CA LEU A 82 16.96 -3.64 -4.17
C LEU A 82 17.30 -5.08 -4.58
N ARG A 83 17.27 -5.39 -5.88
CA ARG A 83 17.74 -6.68 -6.42
C ARG A 83 19.22 -6.92 -6.11
N GLY A 84 20.08 -5.94 -6.31
CA GLY A 84 21.51 -6.04 -5.98
C GLY A 84 21.77 -6.28 -4.49
N LEU A 85 21.01 -5.63 -3.61
CA LEU A 85 21.07 -5.89 -2.16
C LEU A 85 20.58 -7.30 -1.81
N LEU A 86 19.51 -7.77 -2.47
CA LEU A 86 19.03 -9.15 -2.33
C LEU A 86 20.03 -10.16 -2.89
N GLU A 87 20.76 -9.85 -3.96
CA GLU A 87 21.82 -10.69 -4.52
C GLU A 87 23.01 -10.80 -3.58
N LEU A 88 23.37 -9.72 -2.89
CA LEU A 88 24.40 -9.73 -1.86
C LEU A 88 24.02 -10.62 -0.65
N ASP A 89 22.75 -10.59 -0.24
CA ASP A 89 22.20 -11.51 0.77
C ASP A 89 22.17 -12.96 0.26
N GLN A 90 21.83 -13.16 -1.03
CA GLN A 90 21.82 -14.47 -1.68
C GLN A 90 23.21 -15.13 -1.78
N LEU A 91 24.29 -14.35 -1.92
CA LEU A 91 25.67 -14.87 -1.87
C LEU A 91 26.03 -15.48 -0.51
N SER A 92 25.31 -15.10 0.57
CA SER A 92 25.40 -15.72 1.89
C SER A 92 24.36 -16.84 2.11
N ALA A 93 23.48 -17.09 1.13
CA ALA A 93 22.33 -17.98 1.22
C ALA A 93 22.35 -19.08 0.14
N GLY A 94 23.51 -19.71 -0.09
CA GLY A 94 23.70 -20.79 -1.08
C GLY A 94 22.70 -21.94 -1.01
N ASP A 95 21.93 -22.03 0.07
CA ASP A 95 20.93 -23.06 0.33
C ASP A 95 19.49 -22.58 0.08
N ARG A 96 19.26 -21.54 -0.74
CA ARG A 96 17.91 -21.01 -0.97
C ARG A 96 17.50 -20.96 -2.45
N VAL A 97 16.32 -21.48 -2.76
CA VAL A 97 15.74 -21.56 -4.11
C VAL A 97 14.46 -20.74 -4.19
N GLN A 98 14.43 -19.73 -5.06
CA GLN A 98 13.21 -18.96 -5.33
C GLN A 98 12.27 -19.75 -6.23
N ALA A 99 10.98 -19.85 -5.90
CA ALA A 99 9.97 -20.53 -6.70
C ALA A 99 8.67 -19.70 -6.78
N ALA A 100 8.03 -19.70 -7.94
CA ALA A 100 6.70 -19.09 -8.12
C ALA A 100 5.61 -20.04 -7.60
N VAL A 101 4.58 -19.48 -6.99
CA VAL A 101 3.38 -20.21 -6.56
C VAL A 101 2.46 -20.36 -7.77
N ILE A 102 2.27 -21.59 -8.24
CA ILE A 102 1.47 -21.89 -9.44
C ILE A 102 0.03 -22.31 -9.11
N SER A 103 -0.22 -22.78 -7.89
CA SER A 103 -1.57 -23.13 -7.42
C SER A 103 -1.70 -22.88 -5.93
N ARG A 104 -2.91 -22.51 -5.50
CA ARG A 104 -3.24 -22.17 -4.12
C ARG A 104 -4.51 -22.88 -3.67
N THR A 105 -4.45 -23.51 -2.51
CA THR A 105 -5.64 -23.92 -1.76
C THR A 105 -5.48 -23.45 -0.33
N PRO A 106 -5.81 -22.19 0.00
CA PRO A 106 -5.56 -21.62 1.32
C PRO A 106 -6.60 -22.04 2.37
N SER A 107 -7.78 -22.52 1.96
CA SER A 107 -8.91 -22.84 2.83
C SER A 107 -9.39 -24.28 2.67
N GLY A 108 -10.10 -24.80 3.67
CA GLY A 108 -10.64 -26.16 3.68
C GLY A 108 -9.76 -27.17 4.41
N TRP A 109 -10.06 -28.47 4.25
CA TRP A 109 -9.36 -29.54 4.96
C TRP A 109 -7.92 -29.77 4.43
N TRP A 110 -7.69 -29.54 3.13
CA TRP A 110 -6.38 -29.69 2.48
C TRP A 110 -5.79 -28.34 2.09
N GLN A 111 -5.22 -27.63 3.06
CA GLN A 111 -4.55 -26.36 2.80
C GLN A 111 -3.12 -26.59 2.27
N GLN A 112 -2.87 -26.20 1.03
CA GLN A 112 -1.60 -26.41 0.33
C GLN A 112 -1.28 -25.32 -0.69
N LEU A 113 0.02 -25.18 -1.01
CA LEU A 113 0.52 -24.42 -2.14
C LEU A 113 1.26 -25.35 -3.09
N GLU A 114 1.18 -25.07 -4.38
CA GLU A 114 2.00 -25.73 -5.38
C GLU A 114 3.02 -24.74 -5.95
N LEU A 115 4.28 -25.16 -6.01
CA LEU A 115 5.40 -24.36 -6.49
C LEU A 115 5.82 -24.86 -7.88
N GLY A 116 6.14 -23.92 -8.76
CA GLY A 116 6.66 -24.19 -10.12
C GLY A 116 8.12 -24.65 -10.16
N LYS A 117 8.62 -25.23 -9.06
CA LYS A 117 9.95 -25.84 -8.97
C LYS A 117 9.89 -27.12 -8.14
N GLY A 118 10.72 -28.09 -8.52
CA GLY A 118 10.80 -29.41 -7.91
C GLY A 118 12.24 -29.85 -7.68
N SER A 119 12.48 -31.17 -7.73
CA SER A 119 13.79 -31.74 -7.40
C SER A 119 14.91 -31.34 -8.36
N PHE A 120 14.60 -30.97 -9.62
CA PHE A 120 15.61 -30.41 -10.53
C PHE A 120 16.19 -29.08 -10.06
N ALA A 121 15.48 -28.36 -9.19
CA ALA A 121 15.97 -27.15 -8.56
C ALA A 121 16.62 -27.42 -7.19
N GLY A 122 16.78 -28.68 -6.78
CA GLY A 122 17.33 -29.07 -5.48
C GLY A 122 16.30 -29.16 -4.35
N ILE A 123 15.02 -28.87 -4.60
CA ILE A 123 13.98 -28.91 -3.55
C ILE A 123 13.76 -30.35 -3.10
N ALA A 124 13.77 -30.58 -1.79
CA ALA A 124 13.51 -31.85 -1.16
C ALA A 124 12.25 -31.82 -0.29
N LYS A 125 11.76 -33.01 0.07
CA LYS A 125 10.72 -33.12 1.09
C LYS A 125 11.24 -32.53 2.40
N ASP A 126 10.33 -31.94 3.17
CA ASP A 126 10.58 -31.38 4.50
C ASP A 126 11.32 -30.02 4.54
N ASP A 127 11.75 -29.51 3.38
CA ASP A 127 12.33 -28.17 3.21
C ASP A 127 11.40 -27.05 3.69
N ALA A 128 12.00 -25.98 4.21
CA ALA A 128 11.27 -24.84 4.75
C ALA A 128 10.87 -23.89 3.63
N VAL A 129 9.60 -23.48 3.59
CA VAL A 129 9.08 -22.54 2.59
C VAL A 129 8.79 -21.21 3.25
N ILE A 130 9.53 -20.19 2.83
CA ILE A 130 9.56 -18.86 3.41
C ILE A 130 8.91 -17.89 2.41
N GLY A 131 7.96 -17.12 2.91
CA GLY A 131 7.29 -16.06 2.17
C GLY A 131 7.83 -14.69 2.51
N PRO A 132 7.22 -13.65 1.91
CA PRO A 132 7.46 -12.28 2.32
C PRO A 132 7.16 -12.12 3.82
N GLY A 133 8.19 -11.91 4.63
CA GLY A 133 8.08 -11.64 6.06
C GLY A 133 8.05 -12.85 6.99
N GLY A 134 7.94 -14.09 6.51
CA GLY A 134 7.97 -15.24 7.42
C GLY A 134 7.73 -16.62 6.82
N LEU A 135 7.83 -17.64 7.68
CA LEU A 135 7.61 -19.04 7.33
C LEU A 135 6.13 -19.28 6.94
N ILE A 136 5.90 -19.90 5.79
CA ILE A 136 4.56 -20.24 5.28
C ILE A 136 4.21 -21.71 5.53
N GLY A 137 5.21 -22.59 5.46
CA GLY A 137 4.98 -24.01 5.48
C GLY A 137 6.23 -24.84 5.19
N ARG A 138 5.99 -26.11 4.85
CA ARG A 138 7.04 -27.08 4.55
C ARG A 138 6.67 -27.92 3.35
N VAL A 139 7.68 -28.33 2.58
CA VAL A 139 7.47 -29.17 1.40
C VAL A 139 6.98 -30.55 1.84
N GLN A 140 5.79 -30.94 1.38
CA GLN A 140 5.17 -32.22 1.71
C GLN A 140 5.55 -33.31 0.69
N SER A 141 5.61 -32.95 -0.59
CA SER A 141 5.95 -33.87 -1.69
C SER A 141 6.58 -33.11 -2.84
N VAL A 142 7.51 -33.76 -3.54
CA VAL A 142 8.26 -33.16 -4.65
C VAL A 142 8.11 -34.04 -5.89
N THR A 143 7.94 -33.40 -7.04
CA THR A 143 8.08 -34.00 -8.37
C THR A 143 9.32 -33.40 -9.04
N PRO A 144 9.77 -33.88 -10.23
CA PRO A 144 10.92 -33.30 -10.90
C PRO A 144 10.78 -31.80 -11.19
N SER A 145 9.59 -31.34 -11.56
CA SER A 145 9.31 -29.97 -11.99
C SER A 145 8.52 -29.12 -10.99
N THR A 146 7.75 -29.73 -10.09
CA THR A 146 6.89 -29.03 -9.12
C THR A 146 7.06 -29.56 -7.70
N SER A 147 6.60 -28.82 -6.72
CA SER A 147 6.55 -29.27 -5.32
C SER A 147 5.27 -28.80 -4.65
N ARG A 148 4.75 -29.61 -3.72
CA ARG A 148 3.58 -29.27 -2.92
C ARG A 148 4.01 -28.94 -1.50
N VAL A 149 3.49 -27.84 -0.98
CA VAL A 149 3.81 -27.27 0.32
C VAL A 149 2.60 -27.41 1.21
N ARG A 150 2.80 -28.00 2.39
CA ARG A 150 1.80 -27.99 3.45
C ARG A 150 1.90 -26.69 4.23
N LEU A 151 0.78 -25.97 4.32
CA LEU A 151 0.70 -24.69 5.03
C LEU A 151 0.78 -24.87 6.55
N LEU A 152 1.25 -23.85 7.26
CA LEU A 152 1.22 -23.82 8.73
C LEU A 152 -0.21 -23.77 9.30
N THR A 153 -1.15 -23.20 8.54
CA THR A 153 -2.57 -23.15 8.89
C THR A 153 -3.27 -24.50 8.74
N ALA A 154 -2.71 -25.42 7.95
CA ALA A 154 -3.36 -26.68 7.58
C ALA A 154 -3.65 -27.56 8.82
N PRO A 155 -4.82 -28.23 8.89
CA PRO A 155 -5.11 -29.17 9.95
C PRO A 155 -4.02 -30.23 10.08
N GLY A 156 -3.49 -30.41 11.29
CA GLY A 156 -2.43 -31.38 11.58
C GLY A 156 -1.00 -30.91 11.25
N SER A 157 -0.84 -29.70 10.69
CA SER A 157 0.47 -29.04 10.61
C SER A 157 0.95 -28.67 12.01
N ARG A 158 2.18 -29.07 12.33
CA ARG A 158 2.80 -28.86 13.65
C ARG A 158 4.26 -28.45 13.48
N ILE A 159 4.64 -27.32 14.06
CA ILE A 159 6.03 -26.85 14.06
C ILE A 159 6.44 -26.38 15.45
N GLY A 160 7.69 -26.67 15.82
CA GLY A 160 8.30 -26.17 17.05
C GLY A 160 8.66 -24.70 16.89
N VAL A 161 8.11 -23.87 17.77
CA VAL A 161 8.33 -22.42 17.77
C VAL A 161 8.80 -21.97 19.15
N TRP A 162 9.24 -20.72 19.22
CA TRP A 162 9.58 -20.09 20.47
C TRP A 162 9.26 -18.58 20.41
N LEU A 163 9.10 -17.98 21.58
CA LEU A 163 8.92 -16.55 21.74
C LEU A 163 10.25 -15.95 22.17
N PRO A 164 10.94 -15.14 21.33
CA PRO A 164 12.25 -14.61 21.67
C PRO A 164 12.25 -13.73 22.93
N ARG A 165 11.17 -12.97 23.16
CA ARG A 165 11.05 -12.07 24.33
C ARG A 165 11.02 -12.82 25.65
N THR A 166 10.22 -13.89 25.74
CA THR A 166 10.05 -14.68 26.95
C THR A 166 10.96 -15.91 27.00
N ARG A 167 11.69 -16.19 25.91
CA ARG A 167 12.54 -17.37 25.70
C ARG A 167 11.79 -18.69 25.94
N GLN A 168 10.51 -18.71 25.58
CA GLN A 168 9.63 -19.84 25.83
C GLN A 168 9.41 -20.65 24.56
N HIS A 169 9.41 -21.98 24.68
CA HIS A 169 9.08 -22.88 23.59
C HIS A 169 7.58 -23.15 23.52
N GLY A 170 7.09 -23.43 22.32
CA GLY A 170 5.71 -23.84 22.09
C GLY A 170 5.59 -24.64 20.81
N LEU A 171 4.39 -25.17 20.59
CA LEU A 171 4.04 -25.87 19.36
C LEU A 171 2.98 -25.07 18.62
N LEU A 172 3.29 -24.65 17.40
CA LEU A 172 2.29 -24.05 16.54
C LEU A 172 1.50 -25.18 15.85
N ALA A 173 0.19 -25.16 16.00
CA ALA A 173 -0.74 -26.12 15.40
C ALA A 173 -1.70 -25.41 14.44
N GLY A 174 -1.77 -25.91 13.20
CA GLY A 174 -2.74 -25.47 12.21
C GLY A 174 -4.14 -26.00 12.51
N LEU A 175 -5.12 -25.09 12.52
CA LEU A 175 -6.53 -25.40 12.82
C LEU A 175 -7.43 -25.46 11.58
N GLY A 176 -6.88 -25.28 10.37
CA GLY A 176 -7.66 -25.10 9.13
C GLY A 176 -8.29 -23.71 9.01
N THR A 177 -7.91 -22.77 9.89
CA THR A 177 -8.29 -21.36 9.85
C THR A 177 -7.06 -20.51 9.56
N ALA A 178 -7.25 -19.23 9.21
CA ALA A 178 -6.15 -18.29 9.01
C ALA A 178 -5.33 -18.00 10.29
N ARG A 179 -5.80 -18.45 11.45
CA ARG A 179 -5.20 -18.19 12.76
C ARG A 179 -4.82 -19.51 13.43
N PRO A 180 -3.58 -19.97 13.26
CA PRO A 180 -3.12 -21.17 13.96
C PRO A 180 -3.05 -20.91 15.47
N GLN A 181 -3.01 -21.99 16.22
CA GLN A 181 -2.98 -21.97 17.67
C GLN A 181 -1.60 -22.39 18.18
N LEU A 182 -1.07 -21.60 19.09
CA LEU A 182 0.09 -21.92 19.88
C LEU A 182 -0.32 -22.75 21.10
N GLN A 183 0.31 -23.90 21.26
CA GLN A 183 0.04 -24.90 22.30
C GLN A 183 1.31 -25.17 23.13
N PHE A 184 1.12 -25.82 24.28
CA PHE A 184 2.20 -26.19 25.21
C PHE A 184 2.99 -25.00 25.75
N LEU A 185 2.30 -23.89 26.04
CA LEU A 185 2.89 -22.79 26.78
C LEU A 185 2.86 -23.12 28.28
N ASP A 186 3.95 -22.84 28.98
CA ASP A 186 4.05 -22.91 30.44
C ASP A 186 3.12 -21.90 31.11
N LYS A 187 2.60 -22.28 32.29
CA LYS A 187 1.61 -21.51 33.05
C LYS A 187 2.15 -20.23 33.68
N ASP A 188 3.45 -20.19 33.95
CA ASP A 188 4.10 -19.10 34.69
C ASP A 188 4.55 -17.93 33.80
N VAL A 189 4.32 -18.01 32.49
CA VAL A 189 4.92 -17.08 31.52
C VAL A 189 4.00 -15.92 31.17
N GLN A 190 4.59 -14.73 31.17
CA GLN A 190 3.97 -13.47 30.77
C GLN A 190 3.90 -13.33 29.24
N VAL A 191 3.30 -14.29 28.53
CA VAL A 191 3.01 -14.13 27.10
C VAL A 191 1.95 -13.04 26.93
N GLN A 192 2.20 -12.10 26.02
CA GLN A 192 1.34 -10.95 25.79
C GLN A 192 0.94 -10.85 24.31
N PRO A 193 -0.26 -10.32 24.00
CA PRO A 193 -0.59 -9.90 22.65
C PRO A 193 0.49 -8.97 22.07
N GLY A 194 0.88 -9.18 20.83
CA GLY A 194 1.97 -8.46 20.17
C GLY A 194 3.32 -9.19 20.21
N ASP A 195 3.46 -10.27 20.98
CA ASP A 195 4.69 -11.04 21.02
C ASP A 195 4.98 -11.73 19.69
N LEU A 196 6.23 -11.63 19.24
CA LEU A 196 6.71 -12.31 18.04
C LEU A 196 6.96 -13.79 18.32
N VAL A 197 6.55 -14.63 17.39
CA VAL A 197 6.75 -16.09 17.40
C VAL A 197 7.67 -16.46 16.25
N SER A 198 8.77 -17.14 16.57
CA SER A 198 9.78 -17.59 15.61
C SER A 198 9.98 -19.11 15.64
N THR A 199 10.63 -19.67 14.63
CA THR A 199 11.07 -21.08 14.67
C THR A 199 12.08 -21.31 15.79
N SER A 200 11.89 -22.40 16.53
CA SER A 200 12.73 -22.73 17.69
C SER A 200 14.17 -23.02 17.26
N PRO A 201 15.19 -22.49 17.97
CA PRO A 201 16.58 -22.84 17.71
C PRO A 201 16.91 -24.29 18.02
N ALA A 202 16.10 -24.96 18.84
CA ALA A 202 16.21 -26.39 19.11
C ALA A 202 15.54 -27.26 18.02
N SER A 203 14.95 -26.67 16.97
CA SER A 203 14.32 -27.43 15.90
C SER A 203 15.38 -28.04 14.97
N THR A 204 15.38 -29.35 14.81
CA THR A 204 16.16 -30.02 13.75
C THR A 204 15.48 -29.91 12.38
N LEU A 205 14.21 -29.49 12.33
CA LEU A 205 13.40 -29.53 11.11
C LEU A 205 13.41 -28.22 10.33
N LEU A 206 13.63 -27.10 11.01
CA LEU A 206 13.54 -25.77 10.42
C LEU A 206 14.76 -24.95 10.81
N PRO A 207 15.23 -24.05 9.94
CA PRO A 207 16.25 -23.08 10.34
C PRO A 207 15.80 -22.30 11.58
N PRO A 208 16.72 -21.99 12.49
CA PRO A 208 16.40 -21.25 13.70
C PRO A 208 16.00 -19.80 13.37
N ASN A 209 15.19 -19.19 14.24
CA ASN A 209 14.90 -17.75 14.24
C ASN A 209 14.16 -17.19 13.03
N LEU A 210 13.47 -18.03 12.26
CA LEU A 210 12.58 -17.55 11.20
C LEU A 210 11.29 -16.98 11.82
N PRO A 211 10.88 -15.76 11.46
CA PRO A 211 9.63 -15.19 11.92
C PRO A 211 8.45 -16.00 11.37
N VAL A 212 7.44 -16.24 12.20
CA VAL A 212 6.27 -17.03 11.84
C VAL A 212 4.99 -16.24 12.04
N ALA A 213 4.78 -15.74 13.25
CA ALA A 213 3.51 -15.17 13.66
C ALA A 213 3.66 -14.13 14.76
N VAL A 214 2.57 -13.44 15.07
CA VAL A 214 2.43 -12.55 16.21
C VAL A 214 1.28 -13.02 17.09
N VAL A 215 1.48 -13.06 18.40
CA VAL A 215 0.45 -13.43 19.37
C VAL A 215 -0.69 -12.42 19.31
N GLN A 216 -1.92 -12.90 19.09
CA GLN A 216 -3.11 -12.05 19.05
C GLN A 216 -3.89 -12.10 20.36
N THR A 217 -4.16 -13.30 20.85
CA THR A 217 -4.91 -13.50 22.09
C THR A 217 -4.34 -14.67 22.87
N VAL A 218 -4.27 -14.56 24.19
CA VAL A 218 -3.76 -15.62 25.07
C VAL A 218 -4.89 -16.13 25.95
N ASN A 219 -5.06 -17.44 25.99
CA ASN A 219 -5.94 -18.14 26.91
C ASN A 219 -5.10 -18.87 27.96
N LEU A 220 -4.88 -18.20 29.09
CA LEU A 220 -4.11 -18.72 30.23
C LEU A 220 -4.82 -19.85 30.99
N ARG A 221 -6.13 -20.02 30.78
CA ARG A 221 -6.95 -21.03 31.46
C ARG A 221 -7.16 -22.28 30.61
N GLY A 222 -6.44 -22.41 29.49
CA GLY A 222 -6.50 -23.59 28.63
C GLY A 222 -6.15 -24.86 29.41
N VAL A 223 -6.95 -25.91 29.22
CA VAL A 223 -6.69 -27.26 29.75
C VAL A 223 -6.29 -28.15 28.57
N PRO A 224 -5.18 -28.91 28.64
CA PRO A 224 -4.28 -29.10 29.79
C PRO A 224 -3.26 -27.98 30.05
N ALA A 225 -2.99 -27.13 29.06
CA ALA A 225 -2.03 -26.03 29.13
C ALA A 225 -2.58 -24.74 28.47
N PRO A 226 -2.06 -23.56 28.86
CA PRO A 226 -2.33 -22.31 28.17
C PRO A 226 -2.14 -22.41 26.65
N THR A 227 -3.01 -21.73 25.92
CA THR A 227 -2.92 -21.65 24.45
C THR A 227 -3.01 -20.20 24.01
N ALA A 228 -2.49 -19.89 22.83
CA ALA A 228 -2.63 -18.56 22.25
C ALA A 228 -3.06 -18.67 20.78
N LEU A 229 -3.90 -17.77 20.31
CA LEU A 229 -4.13 -17.59 18.88
C LEU A 229 -3.09 -16.64 18.34
N VAL A 230 -2.54 -16.96 17.18
CA VAL A 230 -1.51 -16.15 16.54
C VAL A 230 -1.96 -15.76 15.14
N GLN A 231 -1.49 -14.60 14.70
CA GLN A 231 -1.66 -14.09 13.35
C GLN A 231 -0.35 -14.33 12.57
N LEU A 232 -0.42 -15.07 11.46
CA LEU A 232 0.75 -15.28 10.61
C LEU A 232 1.25 -13.96 10.02
N ILE A 233 2.57 -13.79 9.96
CA ILE A 233 3.20 -12.62 9.32
C ILE A 233 3.10 -12.73 7.80
N ALA A 234 3.24 -13.94 7.26
CA ALA A 234 3.09 -14.26 5.85
C ALA A 234 1.73 -14.95 5.60
N PRO A 235 0.67 -14.21 5.21
CA PRO A 235 -0.63 -14.81 4.89
C PRO A 235 -0.55 -15.58 3.56
N PRO A 236 -0.92 -16.87 3.50
CA PRO A 236 -0.73 -17.69 2.30
C PRO A 236 -1.59 -17.26 1.10
N ASP A 237 -2.65 -16.48 1.32
CA ASP A 237 -3.65 -16.11 0.31
C ASP A 237 -3.08 -15.18 -0.78
N ALA A 238 -2.04 -14.40 -0.45
CA ALA A 238 -1.53 -13.30 -1.27
C ALA A 238 -0.05 -13.48 -1.71
N ILE A 239 0.47 -14.71 -1.75
CA ILE A 239 1.90 -14.97 -1.97
C ILE A 239 2.18 -15.50 -3.37
N ASP A 240 2.74 -14.66 -4.24
CA ASP A 240 3.07 -15.01 -5.63
C ASP A 240 4.42 -15.73 -5.76
N TRP A 241 5.37 -15.41 -4.87
CA TRP A 241 6.71 -16.00 -4.85
C TRP A 241 7.12 -16.41 -3.44
N VAL A 242 7.87 -17.49 -3.37
CA VAL A 242 8.44 -18.03 -2.13
C VAL A 242 9.91 -18.35 -2.29
N GLN A 243 10.60 -18.42 -1.17
CA GLN A 243 11.96 -18.91 -1.06
C GLN A 243 11.95 -20.23 -0.31
N VAL A 244 12.47 -21.28 -0.93
CA VAL A 244 12.63 -22.60 -0.32
C VAL A 244 14.05 -22.68 0.22
N GLN A 245 14.20 -22.91 1.52
CA GLN A 245 15.48 -23.25 2.10
C GLN A 245 15.73 -24.74 1.88
N VAL A 246 16.64 -25.04 0.96
CA VAL A 246 17.16 -26.37 0.66
C VAL A 246 18.15 -26.75 1.76
N ARG A 247 18.38 -28.05 1.94
CA ARG A 247 19.33 -28.61 2.92
C ARG A 247 20.53 -29.25 2.26
#